data_AF-A0A4Q3VRS1-F1
#
_entry.id   AF-A0A4Q3VRS1-F1
#
_cell.length_a   1.000
_cell.length_b   1.000
_cell.length_c   1.000
_cell.angle_alpha   90.00
_cell.angle_beta   90.00
_cell.angle_gamma   90.00
#
_symmetry.space_group_name_H-M   'P 1'
#
loop_
_entity.id
_entity.type
_entity.pdbx_description
1 polymer ?
#
loop_
_entity_poly.entity_id
_entity_poly.type
_entity_poly.pdbx_seq_one_letter_code
_entity_poly.pdbx_strand_id
1 'polypeptide(L)'
;MLAPLLMALSPKVDPAALDEAFAKAVSARKAPAVVAAMVEDGRVVWVKASGTSDLAGKKPATPDTVFRIASLTKAFTATLVLQLVNEKKVALDDPLGGVLPTLPKAWHGATVRQLLTHTSGVPDNTSLPNFAAQMAKPITPQGLVDLTADKPLDFPSGSKFEYDNSGYVILGMIVERLDRQPFGASLKKRILRPLGMSRTTFDTGDAKDVAEGAGPLGGPAP
;
A
#
# COMPACT_ATOMS: atom_id res chain seq x y z
N MET A 1 0.51 -31.76 -40.83
CA MET A 1 0.90 -30.47 -40.21
C MET A 1 -0.36 -29.66 -40.00
N LEU A 2 -0.88 -29.56 -38.77
CA LEU A 2 -1.98 -28.66 -38.44
C LEU A 2 -1.38 -27.37 -37.87
N ALA A 3 -1.65 -26.24 -38.52
CA ALA A 3 -1.36 -24.92 -37.97
C ALA A 3 -2.32 -24.65 -36.80
N PRO A 4 -1.85 -24.14 -35.65
CA PRO A 4 -2.76 -23.72 -34.60
C PRO A 4 -3.42 -22.41 -35.04
N LEU A 5 -4.75 -22.45 -35.18
CA LEU A 5 -5.60 -21.29 -35.33
C LEU A 5 -5.52 -20.47 -34.04
N LEU A 6 -4.67 -19.45 -33.99
CA LEU A 6 -4.78 -18.42 -32.96
C LEU A 6 -6.06 -17.62 -33.26
N MET A 7 -7.17 -17.99 -32.61
CA MET A 7 -8.27 -17.06 -32.42
C MET A 7 -7.76 -15.94 -31.52
N ALA A 8 -7.44 -14.80 -32.12
CA ALA A 8 -7.33 -13.56 -31.36
C ALA A 8 -8.73 -13.23 -30.85
N LEU A 9 -8.98 -13.53 -29.57
CA LEU A 9 -10.17 -13.02 -28.89
C LEU A 9 -10.12 -11.50 -28.96
N SER A 10 -11.10 -10.88 -29.59
CA SER A 10 -11.32 -9.44 -29.46
C SER A 10 -11.46 -9.10 -27.97
N PRO A 11 -10.96 -7.93 -27.52
CA PRO A 11 -11.15 -7.53 -26.13
C PRO A 11 -12.65 -7.57 -25.81
N LYS A 12 -13.00 -8.12 -24.64
CA LYS A 12 -14.41 -8.26 -24.22
C LYS A 12 -15.05 -6.88 -24.00
N VAL A 13 -14.21 -5.88 -23.74
CA VAL A 13 -14.60 -4.48 -23.60
C VAL A 13 -14.14 -3.67 -24.82
N ASP A 14 -15.06 -2.86 -25.36
CA ASP A 14 -14.79 -1.91 -26.45
C ASP A 14 -13.85 -0.78 -25.97
N PRO A 15 -12.65 -0.62 -26.57
CA PRO A 15 -11.74 0.48 -26.25
C PRO A 15 -12.35 1.88 -26.39
N ALA A 16 -13.30 2.09 -27.31
CA ALA A 16 -13.95 3.39 -27.48
C ALA A 16 -14.83 3.74 -26.28
N ALA A 17 -15.54 2.76 -25.72
CA ALA A 17 -16.32 2.94 -24.51
C ALA A 17 -15.42 3.24 -23.29
N LEU A 18 -14.24 2.61 -23.21
CA LEU A 18 -13.24 2.92 -22.18
C LEU A 18 -12.71 4.35 -22.31
N ASP A 19 -12.46 4.81 -23.54
CA ASP A 19 -12.01 6.17 -23.82
C ASP A 19 -13.03 7.22 -23.38
N GLU A 20 -14.31 7.02 -23.68
CA GLU A 20 -15.39 7.90 -23.27
C GLU A 20 -15.53 7.94 -21.73
N ALA A 21 -15.55 6.76 -21.09
CA ALA A 21 -15.65 6.65 -19.64
C ALA A 21 -14.46 7.32 -18.93
N PHE A 22 -13.25 7.15 -19.47
CA PHE A 22 -12.05 7.79 -18.97
C PHE A 22 -12.12 9.32 -19.10
N ALA A 23 -12.49 9.84 -20.28
CA ALA A 23 -12.63 11.28 -20.49
C ALA A 23 -13.65 11.91 -19.53
N LYS A 24 -14.79 11.25 -19.31
CA LYS A 24 -15.81 11.67 -18.34
C LYS A 24 -15.27 11.68 -16.91
N ALA A 25 -14.55 10.63 -16.51
CA ALA A 25 -13.98 10.52 -15.17
C ALA A 25 -12.91 11.60 -14.91
N VAL A 26 -12.04 11.86 -15.88
CA VAL A 26 -11.01 12.91 -15.81
C VAL A 26 -11.66 14.29 -15.67
N SER A 27 -12.65 14.60 -16.52
CA SER A 27 -13.36 15.88 -16.50
C SER A 27 -14.04 16.15 -15.15
N ALA A 28 -14.60 15.11 -14.52
CA ALA A 28 -15.27 15.23 -13.24
C ALA A 28 -14.33 15.42 -12.03
N ARG A 29 -13.12 14.83 -12.05
CA ARG A 29 -12.31 14.66 -10.83
C ARG A 29 -11.31 15.77 -10.52
N LYS A 30 -11.11 16.76 -11.41
CA LYS A 30 -10.11 17.85 -11.27
C LYS A 30 -8.72 17.37 -10.80
N ALA A 31 -8.38 16.10 -11.04
CA ALA A 31 -7.12 15.51 -10.61
C ALA A 31 -6.01 15.97 -11.57
N PRO A 32 -4.83 16.38 -11.07
CA PRO A 32 -3.72 16.82 -11.91
C PRO A 32 -3.28 15.76 -12.91
N ALA A 33 -3.17 14.50 -12.47
CA ALA A 33 -2.83 13.36 -13.31
C ALA A 33 -3.76 12.17 -13.01
N VAL A 34 -4.12 11.45 -14.06
CA VAL A 34 -4.85 10.18 -13.98
C VAL A 34 -4.20 9.20 -14.95
N VAL A 35 -3.92 7.98 -14.48
CA VAL A 35 -3.56 6.83 -15.31
C VAL A 35 -4.54 5.70 -15.01
N ALA A 36 -5.08 5.07 -16.05
CA ALA A 36 -5.99 3.94 -15.93
C ALA A 36 -5.60 2.85 -16.92
N ALA A 37 -5.80 1.59 -16.52
CA ALA A 37 -5.55 0.43 -17.36
C ALA A 37 -6.68 -0.60 -17.21
N MET A 38 -6.96 -1.34 -18.27
CA MET A 38 -7.86 -2.50 -18.29
C MET A 38 -7.04 -3.75 -18.55
N VAL A 39 -7.23 -4.77 -17.71
CA VAL A 39 -6.55 -6.06 -17.83
C VAL A 39 -7.59 -7.14 -18.07
N GLU A 40 -7.43 -7.90 -19.16
CA GLU A 40 -8.27 -9.04 -19.50
C GLU A 40 -7.39 -10.27 -19.71
N ASP A 41 -7.77 -11.39 -19.10
CA ASP A 41 -7.08 -12.69 -19.25
C ASP A 41 -5.55 -12.58 -19.06
N GLY A 42 -5.14 -11.76 -18.09
CA GLY A 42 -3.74 -11.52 -17.72
C GLY A 42 -2.97 -10.54 -18.62
N ARG A 43 -3.63 -9.86 -19.56
CA ARG A 43 -3.00 -8.91 -20.50
C ARG A 43 -3.61 -7.52 -20.37
N VAL A 44 -2.76 -6.50 -20.44
CA VAL A 44 -3.23 -5.11 -20.55
C VAL A 44 -3.81 -4.92 -21.95
N VAL A 45 -5.12 -4.68 -22.05
CA VAL A 45 -5.82 -4.48 -23.34
C VAL A 45 -6.08 -3.01 -23.66
N TRP A 46 -5.97 -2.15 -22.65
CA TRP A 46 -6.12 -0.70 -22.79
C TRP A 46 -5.39 0.00 -21.65
N VAL A 47 -4.75 1.13 -21.95
CA VAL A 47 -4.11 2.00 -20.95
C VAL A 47 -4.17 3.43 -21.44
N LYS A 48 -4.49 4.37 -20.53
CA LYS A 48 -4.58 5.79 -20.86
C LYS A 48 -4.10 6.65 -19.71
N ALA A 49 -3.49 7.77 -20.06
CA ALA A 49 -3.06 8.80 -19.13
C ALA A 49 -3.67 10.14 -19.54
N SER A 50 -3.92 11.00 -18.56
CA SER A 50 -4.36 12.38 -18.77
C SER A 50 -3.80 13.30 -17.71
N GLY A 51 -3.58 14.56 -18.09
CA GLY A 51 -3.12 15.62 -17.20
C GLY A 51 -1.60 15.68 -17.08
N THR A 52 -1.11 16.21 -15.97
CA THR A 52 0.31 16.46 -15.70
C THR A 52 0.73 15.87 -14.36
N SER A 53 1.90 15.21 -14.35
CA SER A 53 2.46 14.59 -13.15
C SER A 53 3.08 15.61 -12.19
N ASP A 54 3.31 16.84 -12.62
CA ASP A 54 3.72 17.96 -11.77
C ASP A 54 2.59 18.99 -11.66
N LEU A 55 2.56 19.71 -10.53
CA LEU A 55 1.57 20.73 -10.26
C LEU A 55 1.82 22.01 -11.07
N ALA A 56 3.05 22.22 -11.55
CA ALA A 56 3.38 23.32 -12.44
C ALA A 56 2.89 23.12 -13.89
N GLY A 57 2.36 21.93 -14.22
CA GLY A 57 1.76 21.63 -15.51
C GLY A 57 2.76 21.42 -16.65
N LYS A 58 4.04 21.13 -16.35
CA LYS A 58 5.14 21.08 -17.33
C LYS A 58 5.49 19.66 -17.79
N LYS A 59 5.05 18.64 -17.07
CA LYS A 59 5.34 17.22 -17.30
C LYS A 59 4.03 16.47 -17.55
N PRO A 60 3.70 16.15 -18.81
CA PRO A 60 2.53 15.34 -19.12
C PRO A 60 2.56 14.00 -18.39
N ALA A 61 1.42 13.57 -17.85
CA ALA A 61 1.27 12.23 -17.34
C ALA A 61 1.36 11.21 -18.47
N THR A 62 2.00 10.08 -18.21
CA THR A 62 2.14 8.96 -19.14
C THR A 62 1.64 7.67 -18.47
N PRO A 63 1.38 6.60 -19.24
CA PRO A 63 1.09 5.28 -18.67
C PRO A 63 2.14 4.78 -17.65
N ASP A 64 3.35 5.34 -17.74
CA ASP A 64 4.52 5.01 -16.94
C ASP A 64 4.73 5.94 -15.73
N THR A 65 3.88 6.94 -15.54
CA THR A 65 3.97 7.85 -14.39
C THR A 65 3.86 7.06 -13.08
N VAL A 66 4.81 7.30 -12.17
CA VAL A 66 4.85 6.65 -10.85
C VAL A 66 4.03 7.48 -9.86
N PHE A 67 3.23 6.81 -9.04
CA PHE A 67 2.39 7.45 -8.02
C PHE A 67 2.67 6.88 -6.63
N ARG A 68 2.51 7.71 -5.60
CA ARG A 68 2.37 7.21 -4.22
C ARG A 68 1.00 6.58 -4.07
N ILE A 69 0.95 5.26 -3.90
CA ILE A 69 -0.30 4.48 -3.94
C ILE A 69 -1.04 4.42 -2.59
N ALA A 70 -0.53 5.09 -1.55
CA ALA A 70 -1.11 5.17 -0.21
C ALA A 70 -1.57 3.79 0.30
N SER A 71 -2.84 3.67 0.70
CA SER A 71 -3.40 2.47 1.33
C SER A 71 -3.39 1.22 0.45
N LEU A 72 -3.17 1.31 -0.86
CA LEU A 72 -2.94 0.13 -1.71
C LEU A 72 -1.68 -0.66 -1.27
N THR A 73 -0.74 -0.01 -0.59
CA THR A 73 0.42 -0.65 0.03
C THR A 73 0.03 -1.79 0.99
N LYS A 74 -1.14 -1.71 1.64
CA LYS A 74 -1.63 -2.71 2.59
C LYS A 74 -1.75 -4.11 1.96
N ALA A 75 -2.13 -4.20 0.68
CA ALA A 75 -2.20 -5.49 -0.02
C ALA A 75 -0.82 -6.16 -0.14
N PHE A 76 0.25 -5.38 -0.37
CA PHE A 76 1.61 -5.89 -0.40
C PHE A 76 2.07 -6.34 0.99
N THR A 77 1.81 -5.53 2.02
CA THR A 77 2.13 -5.89 3.42
C THR A 77 1.42 -7.18 3.84
N ALA A 78 0.12 -7.30 3.58
CA ALA A 78 -0.66 -8.50 3.86
C ALA A 78 -0.10 -9.72 3.11
N THR A 79 0.29 -9.57 1.85
CA THR A 79 0.91 -10.64 1.06
C THR A 79 2.22 -11.11 1.70
N LEU A 80 3.10 -10.19 2.14
CA LEU A 80 4.35 -10.54 2.81
C LEU A 80 4.09 -11.32 4.11
N VAL A 81 3.13 -10.87 4.92
CA VAL A 81 2.76 -11.56 6.17
C VAL A 81 2.20 -12.95 5.87
N LEU A 82 1.30 -13.09 4.89
CA LEU A 82 0.74 -14.39 4.53
C LEU A 82 1.78 -15.35 3.93
N GLN A 83 2.80 -14.85 3.23
CA GLN A 83 3.95 -15.67 2.83
C GLN A 83 4.72 -16.19 4.05
N LEU A 84 4.95 -15.35 5.07
CA LEU A 84 5.61 -15.74 6.32
C LEU A 84 4.76 -16.75 7.12
N VAL A 85 3.43 -16.62 7.08
CA VAL A 85 2.49 -17.60 7.64
C VAL A 85 2.62 -18.94 6.91
N ASN A 86 2.64 -18.93 5.57
CA ASN A 86 2.83 -20.14 4.78
C ASN A 86 4.20 -20.80 5.04
N GLU A 87 5.23 -20.00 5.33
CA GLU A 87 6.55 -20.46 5.78
C GLU A 87 6.58 -20.94 7.25
N LYS A 88 5.44 -20.88 7.97
CA LYS A 88 5.30 -21.23 9.39
C LYS A 88 6.21 -20.42 10.33
N LYS A 89 6.62 -19.21 9.91
CA LYS A 89 7.43 -18.31 10.75
C LYS A 89 6.61 -17.54 11.77
N VAL A 90 5.29 -17.44 11.54
CA VAL A 90 4.30 -16.83 12.42
C VAL A 90 2.95 -17.46 12.10
N ALA A 91 2.08 -17.64 13.09
CA ALA A 91 0.69 -18.04 12.88
C ALA A 91 -0.23 -16.82 12.88
N LEU A 92 -1.38 -16.94 12.21
CA LEU A 92 -2.40 -15.89 12.21
C LEU A 92 -2.92 -15.59 13.63
N ASP A 93 -2.98 -16.61 14.48
CA ASP A 93 -3.50 -16.49 15.84
C ASP A 93 -2.39 -16.29 16.89
N ASP A 94 -1.14 -16.04 16.45
CA ASP A 94 -0.06 -15.69 17.36
C ASP A 94 -0.34 -14.33 18.03
N PRO A 95 -0.21 -14.23 19.36
CA PRO A 95 -0.36 -12.98 20.07
C PRO A 95 0.81 -12.04 19.74
N LEU A 96 0.50 -10.74 19.57
CA LEU A 96 1.48 -9.73 19.19
C LEU A 96 2.64 -9.64 20.19
N GLY A 97 2.40 -9.86 21.49
CA GLY A 97 3.46 -9.83 22.50
C GLY A 97 4.53 -10.90 22.32
N GLY A 98 4.16 -12.06 21.76
CA GLY A 98 5.12 -13.13 21.43
C GLY A 98 5.94 -12.81 20.19
N VAL A 99 5.33 -12.15 19.20
CA VAL A 99 5.98 -11.81 17.93
C VAL A 99 6.85 -10.55 18.07
N LEU A 100 6.35 -9.50 18.71
CA LEU A 100 6.98 -8.20 18.91
C LEU A 100 6.88 -7.76 20.39
N PRO A 101 7.80 -8.25 21.26
CA PRO A 101 7.80 -7.90 22.68
C PRO A 101 8.00 -6.41 23.00
N THR A 102 8.45 -5.62 22.03
CA THR A 102 8.64 -4.16 22.15
C THR A 102 7.33 -3.38 22.12
N LEU A 103 6.21 -4.00 21.72
CA LEU A 103 4.90 -3.37 21.75
C LEU A 103 4.43 -3.11 23.19
N PRO A 104 3.53 -2.14 23.41
CA PRO A 104 2.85 -1.95 24.69
C PRO A 104 2.19 -3.24 25.19
N LYS A 105 2.38 -3.55 26.48
CA LYS A 105 1.80 -4.76 27.11
C LYS A 105 0.29 -4.84 26.95
N ALA A 106 -0.39 -3.70 26.94
CA ALA A 106 -1.85 -3.62 26.75
C ALA A 106 -2.31 -4.20 25.39
N TRP A 107 -1.44 -4.24 24.39
CA TRP A 107 -1.78 -4.69 23.04
C TRP A 107 -1.32 -6.13 22.75
N HIS A 108 -0.57 -6.74 23.68
CA HIS A 108 0.07 -8.05 23.47
C HIS A 108 -0.92 -9.17 23.17
N GLY A 109 -2.15 -9.08 23.67
CA GLY A 109 -3.20 -10.08 23.46
C GLY A 109 -3.89 -10.03 22.10
N ALA A 110 -3.74 -8.93 21.34
CA ALA A 110 -4.20 -8.91 19.96
C ALA A 110 -3.38 -9.90 19.12
N THR A 111 -3.90 -10.31 17.97
CA THR A 111 -3.27 -11.30 17.09
C THR A 111 -2.87 -10.72 15.73
N VAL A 112 -1.99 -11.42 15.02
CA VAL A 112 -1.61 -11.08 13.64
C VAL A 112 -2.84 -11.02 12.71
N ARG A 113 -3.78 -11.96 12.88
CA ARG A 113 -5.06 -11.98 12.15
C ARG A 113 -5.83 -10.69 12.38
N GLN A 114 -5.97 -10.28 13.63
CA GLN A 114 -6.75 -9.10 13.98
C GLN A 114 -6.12 -7.80 13.47
N LEU A 115 -4.79 -7.73 13.32
CA LEU A 115 -4.15 -6.64 12.59
C LEU A 115 -4.52 -6.65 11.10
N LEU A 116 -4.41 -7.82 10.43
CA LEU A 116 -4.73 -7.98 9.01
C LEU A 116 -6.18 -7.63 8.69
N THR A 117 -7.10 -7.95 9.61
CA THR A 117 -8.55 -7.75 9.44
C THR A 117 -9.07 -6.44 10.02
N HIS A 118 -8.20 -5.55 10.53
CA HIS A 118 -8.62 -4.29 11.15
C HIS A 118 -9.59 -4.49 12.33
N THR A 119 -9.34 -5.50 13.16
CA THR A 119 -10.15 -5.81 14.35
C THR A 119 -9.29 -5.89 15.60
N SER A 120 -8.10 -5.30 15.62
CA SER A 120 -7.15 -5.42 16.74
C SER A 120 -7.53 -4.56 17.95
N GLY A 121 -8.16 -3.41 17.71
CA GLY A 121 -8.34 -2.36 18.72
C GLY A 121 -7.09 -1.53 18.98
N VAL A 122 -6.00 -1.70 18.20
CA VAL A 122 -4.81 -0.86 18.33
C VAL A 122 -5.16 0.59 17.92
N PRO A 123 -4.77 1.59 18.71
CA PRO A 123 -5.05 2.99 18.37
C PRO A 123 -4.38 3.43 17.07
N ASP A 124 -5.14 4.07 16.18
CA ASP A 124 -4.62 4.57 14.91
C ASP A 124 -3.82 5.87 15.10
N ASN A 125 -2.51 5.82 14.81
CA ASN A 125 -1.63 6.98 14.89
C ASN A 125 -2.01 8.09 13.89
N THR A 126 -2.66 7.75 12.78
CA THR A 126 -3.11 8.71 11.76
C THR A 126 -4.30 9.55 12.21
N SER A 127 -5.00 9.11 13.25
CA SER A 127 -6.12 9.84 13.87
C SER A 127 -5.66 10.90 14.88
N LEU A 128 -4.35 10.98 15.16
CA LEU A 128 -3.81 11.98 16.07
C LEU A 128 -3.90 13.39 15.45
N PRO A 129 -4.34 14.41 16.20
CA PRO A 129 -4.46 15.78 15.68
C PRO A 129 -3.16 16.36 15.11
N ASN A 130 -2.01 15.92 15.62
CA ASN A 130 -0.69 16.37 15.20
C ASN A 130 0.01 15.43 14.21
N PHE A 131 -0.69 14.40 13.67
CA PHE A 131 -0.08 13.38 12.82
C PHE A 131 0.69 13.97 11.62
N ALA A 132 0.11 14.96 10.92
CA ALA A 132 0.76 15.62 9.79
C ALA A 132 2.10 16.28 10.18
N ALA A 133 2.17 16.88 11.37
CA ALA A 133 3.40 17.50 11.88
C ALA A 133 4.45 16.45 12.28
N GLN A 134 4.02 15.27 12.74
CA GLN A 134 4.91 14.14 13.03
C GLN A 134 5.52 13.57 11.74
N MET A 135 4.71 13.45 10.68
CA MET A 135 5.14 12.96 9.37
C MET A 135 6.05 13.93 8.61
N ALA A 136 6.10 15.20 9.01
CA ALA A 136 7.04 16.18 8.48
C ALA A 136 8.46 16.02 9.06
N LYS A 137 8.75 14.93 9.76
CA LYS A 137 10.08 14.60 10.28
C LYS A 137 10.38 13.13 10.00
N PRO A 138 11.65 12.76 9.83
CA PRO A 138 12.02 11.34 9.78
C PRO A 138 11.56 10.62 11.05
N ILE A 139 10.79 9.55 10.88
CA ILE A 139 10.25 8.74 11.97
C ILE A 139 10.41 7.26 11.63
N THR A 140 10.82 6.47 12.61
CA THR A 140 10.95 5.02 12.45
C THR A 140 9.60 4.34 12.59
N PRO A 141 9.42 3.10 12.10
CA PRO A 141 8.19 2.34 12.36
C PRO A 141 7.86 2.22 13.85
N GLN A 142 8.85 1.96 14.70
CA GLN A 142 8.65 1.95 16.16
C GLN A 142 8.26 3.34 16.67
N GLY A 143 8.87 4.41 16.17
CA GLY A 143 8.48 5.78 16.53
C GLY A 143 7.02 6.11 16.20
N LEU A 144 6.49 5.61 15.08
CA LEU A 144 5.08 5.75 14.71
C LEU A 144 4.14 5.01 15.67
N VAL A 145 4.55 3.82 16.11
CA VAL A 145 3.84 3.03 17.12
C VAL A 145 3.87 3.76 18.48
N ASP A 146 5.01 4.34 18.83
CA ASP A 146 5.25 5.03 20.10
C ASP A 146 4.38 6.28 20.27
N LEU A 147 3.87 6.88 19.18
CA LEU A 147 2.93 8.01 19.22
C LEU A 147 1.62 7.69 19.96
N THR A 148 1.30 6.42 20.12
CA THR A 148 0.09 5.95 20.80
C THR A 148 0.37 4.93 21.90
N ALA A 149 1.64 4.65 22.20
CA ALA A 149 2.05 3.53 23.07
C ALA A 149 1.57 3.64 24.53
N ASP A 150 1.18 4.83 24.98
CA ASP A 150 0.60 5.09 26.29
C ASP A 150 -0.91 4.76 26.37
N LYS A 151 -1.56 4.50 25.23
CA LYS A 151 -3.00 4.24 25.15
C LYS A 151 -3.34 2.75 25.29
N PRO A 152 -4.47 2.40 25.93
CA PRO A 152 -5.00 1.05 25.88
C PRO A 152 -5.49 0.72 24.45
N LEU A 153 -6.01 -0.49 24.25
CA LEU A 153 -6.80 -0.77 23.05
C LEU A 153 -8.08 0.08 23.08
N ASP A 154 -8.48 0.61 21.92
CA ASP A 154 -9.72 1.39 21.75
C ASP A 154 -10.97 0.52 21.94
N PHE A 155 -10.83 -0.79 21.71
CA PHE A 155 -11.88 -1.79 21.92
C PHE A 155 -11.29 -3.19 22.11
N PRO A 156 -12.04 -4.15 22.68
CA PRO A 156 -11.58 -5.53 22.82
C PRO A 156 -11.23 -6.14 21.45
N SER A 157 -10.04 -6.74 21.32
CA SER A 157 -9.60 -7.33 20.06
C SER A 157 -10.58 -8.38 19.54
N GLY A 158 -10.95 -8.27 18.27
CA GLY A 158 -11.91 -9.13 17.58
C GLY A 158 -13.37 -8.71 17.71
N SER A 159 -13.70 -7.72 18.55
CA SER A 159 -15.11 -7.35 18.83
C SER A 159 -15.77 -6.51 17.74
N LYS A 160 -15.01 -5.72 16.98
CA LYS A 160 -15.51 -4.93 15.84
C LYS A 160 -14.42 -4.65 14.81
N PHE A 161 -14.84 -4.16 13.65
CA PHE A 161 -13.98 -3.64 12.59
C PHE A 161 -13.79 -2.13 12.76
N GLU A 162 -12.53 -1.69 12.71
CA GLU A 162 -12.15 -0.28 12.63
C GLU A 162 -10.87 -0.16 11.82
N TYR A 163 -10.94 0.54 10.68
CA TYR A 163 -9.79 0.71 9.80
C TYR A 163 -8.65 1.41 10.54
N ASP A 164 -7.46 0.83 10.47
CA ASP A 164 -6.32 1.21 11.31
C ASP A 164 -5.02 1.14 10.51
N ASN A 165 -4.24 2.23 10.54
CA ASN A 165 -2.93 2.30 9.92
C ASN A 165 -1.81 1.83 10.85
N SER A 166 -1.91 2.02 12.17
CA SER A 166 -0.94 1.52 13.16
C SER A 166 -0.77 0.01 13.02
N GLY A 167 -1.86 -0.73 12.87
CA GLY A 167 -1.81 -2.17 12.70
C GLY A 167 -1.01 -2.62 11.47
N TYR A 168 -1.06 -1.86 10.37
CA TYR A 168 -0.26 -2.17 9.18
C TYR A 168 1.22 -1.73 9.30
N VAL A 169 1.52 -0.72 10.13
CA VAL A 169 2.91 -0.44 10.54
C VAL A 169 3.47 -1.60 11.36
N ILE A 170 2.69 -2.11 12.32
CA ILE A 170 3.08 -3.27 13.15
C ILE A 170 3.28 -4.52 12.28
N LEU A 171 2.40 -4.78 11.30
CA LEU A 171 2.60 -5.88 10.34
C LEU A 171 3.89 -5.72 9.52
N GLY A 172 4.25 -4.49 9.14
CA GLY A 172 5.54 -4.19 8.53
C GLY A 172 6.72 -4.55 9.45
N MET A 173 6.65 -4.19 10.74
CA MET A 173 7.67 -4.53 11.73
C MET A 173 7.79 -6.06 11.95
N ILE A 174 6.67 -6.80 11.90
CA ILE A 174 6.69 -8.27 11.94
C ILE A 174 7.48 -8.82 10.75
N VAL A 175 7.25 -8.30 9.53
CA VAL A 175 8.01 -8.70 8.34
C VAL A 175 9.50 -8.44 8.52
N GLU A 176 9.88 -7.23 8.96
CA GLU A 176 11.29 -6.87 9.17
C GLU A 176 11.98 -7.78 10.17
N ARG A 177 11.31 -8.07 11.29
CA ARG A 177 11.83 -8.95 12.33
C ARG A 177 12.04 -10.39 11.85
N LEU A 178 11.05 -10.95 11.14
CA LEU A 178 11.08 -12.34 10.72
C LEU A 178 11.97 -12.58 9.49
N ASP A 179 12.15 -11.58 8.65
CA ASP A 179 13.09 -11.63 7.52
C ASP A 179 14.49 -11.11 7.84
N ARG A 180 14.66 -10.41 8.96
CA ARG A 180 15.93 -9.78 9.38
C ARG A 180 16.50 -8.82 8.35
N GLN A 181 15.63 -8.05 7.70
CA GLN A 181 15.99 -7.05 6.72
C GLN A 181 14.92 -5.95 6.67
N PRO A 182 15.23 -4.74 6.18
CA PRO A 182 14.25 -3.67 6.07
C PRO A 182 13.05 -4.05 5.20
N PHE A 183 11.88 -3.46 5.46
CA PHE A 183 10.62 -3.80 4.79
C PHE A 183 10.73 -3.69 3.27
N GLY A 184 11.34 -2.61 2.77
CA GLY A 184 11.57 -2.41 1.34
C GLY A 184 12.42 -3.51 0.68
N ALA A 185 13.38 -4.08 1.42
CA ALA A 185 14.19 -5.21 0.94
C ALA A 185 13.36 -6.50 0.88
N SER A 186 12.51 -6.76 1.89
CA SER A 186 11.55 -7.87 1.87
C SER A 186 10.56 -7.75 0.72
N LEU A 187 9.94 -6.58 0.56
CA LEU A 187 9.02 -6.27 -0.53
C LEU A 187 9.68 -6.53 -1.89
N LYS A 188 10.89 -6.00 -2.11
CA LYS A 188 11.63 -6.18 -3.36
C LYS A 188 11.98 -7.64 -3.63
N LYS A 189 12.49 -8.35 -2.62
CA LYS A 189 12.96 -9.74 -2.75
C LYS A 189 11.81 -10.71 -3.00
N ARG A 190 10.71 -10.54 -2.27
CA ARG A 190 9.61 -11.52 -2.18
C ARG A 190 8.48 -11.26 -3.18
N ILE A 191 8.25 -10.01 -3.59
CA ILE A 191 7.14 -9.63 -4.47
C ILE A 191 7.64 -8.95 -5.74
N LEU A 192 8.34 -7.81 -5.61
CA LEU A 192 8.56 -6.94 -6.78
C LEU A 192 9.46 -7.59 -7.82
N ARG A 193 10.60 -8.18 -7.43
CA ARG A 193 11.53 -8.82 -8.35
C ARG A 193 10.92 -10.08 -9.00
N PRO A 194 10.31 -11.02 -8.27
CA PRO A 194 9.65 -12.18 -8.89
C PRO A 194 8.55 -11.82 -9.89
N LEU A 195 7.83 -10.71 -9.65
CA LEU A 195 6.76 -10.24 -10.55
C LEU A 195 7.24 -9.24 -11.61
N GLY A 196 8.55 -8.96 -11.70
CA GLY A 196 9.10 -8.02 -12.69
C GLY A 196 8.71 -6.55 -12.48
N MET A 197 8.28 -6.15 -11.28
CA MET A 197 7.83 -4.80 -10.94
C MET A 197 8.99 -3.83 -10.71
N SER A 198 9.79 -3.59 -11.75
CA SER A 198 11.03 -2.78 -11.68
C SER A 198 10.79 -1.28 -11.44
N ARG A 199 9.58 -0.79 -11.69
CA ARG A 199 9.16 0.61 -11.49
C ARG A 199 8.40 0.85 -10.17
N THR A 200 8.42 -0.13 -9.27
CA THR A 200 7.81 -0.03 -7.95
C THR A 200 8.90 -0.07 -6.90
N THR A 201 8.80 0.80 -5.90
CA THR A 201 9.73 0.82 -4.76
C THR A 201 8.97 1.16 -3.48
N PHE A 202 9.58 0.87 -2.35
CA PHE A 202 9.18 1.47 -1.08
C PHE A 202 9.85 2.84 -0.99
N ASP A 203 9.06 3.91 -0.94
CA ASP A 203 9.56 5.29 -0.92
C ASP A 203 10.00 5.65 0.51
N THR A 204 11.26 6.03 0.65
CA THR A 204 11.87 6.52 1.91
C THR A 204 12.03 8.04 1.94
N GLY A 205 11.43 8.76 0.98
CA GLY A 205 11.46 10.21 0.86
C GLY A 205 12.38 10.74 -0.25
N ASP A 206 13.15 9.86 -0.89
CA ASP A 206 14.14 10.19 -1.93
C ASP A 206 13.74 9.76 -3.34
N ALA A 207 12.52 9.21 -3.51
CA ALA A 207 12.03 8.78 -4.81
C ALA A 207 11.93 9.95 -5.80
N LYS A 208 12.62 9.82 -6.93
CA LYS A 208 12.56 10.75 -8.06
C LYS A 208 11.49 10.32 -9.06
N ASP A 209 11.03 11.27 -9.87
CA ASP A 209 10.08 11.04 -10.97
C ASP A 209 8.73 10.43 -10.53
N VAL A 210 8.31 10.79 -9.31
CA VAL A 210 6.99 10.49 -8.74
C VAL A 210 6.06 11.68 -8.99
N ALA A 211 4.81 11.41 -9.34
CA ALA A 211 3.80 12.45 -9.50
C ALA A 211 3.62 13.25 -8.20
N GLU A 212 3.58 14.57 -8.33
CA GLU A 212 3.37 15.49 -7.22
C GLU A 212 1.92 15.37 -6.69
N GLY A 213 1.76 15.31 -5.37
CA GLY A 213 0.45 15.16 -4.76
C GLY A 213 -0.23 16.52 -4.54
N ALA A 214 -1.48 16.64 -4.98
CA ALA A 214 -2.33 17.77 -4.62
C ALA A 214 -3.08 17.46 -3.31
N GLY A 215 -2.50 17.82 -2.15
CA GLY A 215 -3.15 17.68 -0.84
C GLY A 215 -2.21 17.70 0.36
N PRO A 216 -2.73 17.65 1.61
CA PRO A 216 -1.93 17.76 2.84
C PRO A 216 -0.87 16.67 3.01
N LEU A 217 -1.08 15.51 2.35
CA LEU A 217 -0.16 14.37 2.31
C LEU A 217 0.66 14.31 1.00
N GLY A 218 0.44 15.25 0.09
CA GLY A 218 0.96 15.24 -1.28
C GLY A 218 2.08 16.24 -1.54
N GLY A 219 2.35 17.15 -0.60
CA GLY A 219 3.52 18.01 -0.67
C GLY A 219 4.82 17.21 -0.64
N PRO A 220 5.95 17.78 -1.10
CA PRO A 220 7.25 17.16 -0.87
C PRO A 220 7.38 16.85 0.62
N ALA A 221 7.72 15.59 0.94
CA ALA A 221 8.24 15.29 2.26
C ALA A 221 9.45 16.23 2.49
N PRO A 222 9.55 16.88 3.66
CA PRO A 222 10.71 17.70 3.98
C PRO A 222 12.01 16.90 3.91
#